data_AF-A0A432EJ78-F1
#
_entry.id   AF-A0A432EJ78-F1
#
_cell.length_a   1.000
_cell.length_b   1.000
_cell.length_c   1.000
_cell.angle_alpha   90.00
_cell.angle_beta   90.00
_cell.angle_gamma   90.00
#
_symmetry.space_group_name_H-M   'P 1'
#
loop_
_entity.id
_entity.type
_entity.pdbx_description
1 polymer ?
#
loop_
_entity_poly.entity_id
_entity_poly.type
_entity_poly.pdbx_seq_one_letter_code
_entity_poly.pdbx_strand_id
1 'polypeptide(L)' 'GLWEETDAEAADSAAAVRVELSSGAVTNILFDPDLLARLLEVLSPQEVEGMVQSIALGMENPTDAPVCVQRDSDKTTLP' A
#
# COMPACT_ATOMS: atom_id res chain seq x y z
N GLY A 1 16.51 18.60 18.87
CA GLY A 1 16.24 17.60 17.83
C GLY A 1 14.76 17.39 17.82
N LEU A 2 14.10 17.58 16.68
CA LEU A 2 12.65 17.76 16.57
C LEU A 2 11.87 16.43 16.46
N TRP A 3 12.32 15.36 17.10
CA TRP A 3 11.67 14.05 16.95
C TRP A 3 11.77 13.22 18.24
N GLU A 4 11.17 13.66 19.35
CA GLU A 4 11.13 12.79 20.54
C GLU A 4 9.88 12.96 21.44
N GLU A 5 8.79 13.54 20.93
CA GLU A 5 7.58 13.75 21.75
C GLU A 5 6.29 13.57 20.92
N THR A 6 6.00 12.38 20.38
CA THR A 6 4.62 12.09 19.88
C THR A 6 4.25 10.60 19.74
N ASP A 7 4.96 9.65 20.35
CA ASP A 7 4.70 8.22 20.08
C ASP A 7 3.49 7.64 20.84
N ALA A 8 3.15 8.21 22.02
CA ALA A 8 2.13 7.62 22.89
C ALA A 8 0.69 8.13 22.63
N GLU A 9 0.51 9.38 22.21
CA GLU A 9 -0.83 9.96 21.97
C GLU A 9 -1.30 9.78 20.52
N ALA A 10 -0.40 9.56 19.56
CA ALA A 10 -0.76 9.24 18.17
C ALA A 10 -1.29 7.81 17.99
N ALA A 11 -1.01 6.92 18.96
CA ALA A 11 -1.43 5.51 18.91
C ALA A 11 -2.95 5.33 19.08
N ASP A 12 -3.65 6.27 19.73
CA ASP A 12 -5.10 6.15 20.04
C ASP A 12 -5.98 6.49 18.83
N SER A 13 -5.43 7.16 17.80
CA SER A 13 -6.15 7.55 16.57
C SER A 13 -5.53 6.98 15.29
N ALA A 14 -4.57 6.06 15.41
CA ALA A 14 -3.95 5.44 14.25
C ALA A 14 -4.84 4.30 13.73
N ALA A 15 -5.20 4.36 12.45
CA ALA A 15 -5.84 3.25 11.78
C ALA A 15 -4.76 2.37 11.14
N ALA A 16 -4.80 1.06 11.40
CA ALA A 16 -3.77 0.14 10.96
C ALA A 16 -4.30 -0.90 9.98
N VAL A 17 -3.49 -1.23 8.97
CA VAL A 17 -3.72 -2.36 8.07
C VAL A 17 -2.70 -3.44 8.37
N ARG A 18 -3.17 -4.67 8.59
CA ARG A 18 -2.32 -5.84 8.82
C ARG A 18 -1.81 -6.37 7.49
N VAL A 19 -0.52 -6.64 7.40
CA VAL A 19 0.14 -7.15 6.19
C VAL A 19 0.94 -8.38 6.55
N GLU A 20 0.88 -9.40 5.69
CA GLU A 20 1.67 -10.63 5.83
C GLU A 20 2.77 -10.65 4.76
N LEU A 21 4.02 -10.62 5.20
CA LEU A 21 5.18 -10.66 4.32
C LEU A 21 5.38 -12.06 3.76
N SER A 22 6.12 -12.17 2.65
CA SER A 22 6.45 -13.46 2.02
C SER A 22 7.22 -14.41 2.96
N SER A 23 7.94 -13.84 3.93
CA SER A 23 8.62 -14.56 5.02
C SER A 23 7.67 -15.19 6.06
N GLY A 24 6.36 -14.90 5.99
CA GLY A 24 5.37 -15.25 7.01
C GLY A 24 5.37 -14.31 8.22
N ALA A 25 6.24 -13.29 8.22
CA ALA A 25 6.20 -12.24 9.23
C ALA A 25 4.97 -11.34 9.03
N VAL A 26 4.39 -10.90 10.13
CA VAL A 26 3.21 -10.03 10.11
C VAL A 26 3.63 -8.66 10.61
N THR A 27 3.25 -7.63 9.86
CA THR A 27 3.48 -6.23 10.25
C THR A 27 2.21 -5.41 10.15
N ASN A 28 2.14 -4.34 10.93
CA ASN A 28 1.04 -3.40 10.91
C ASN A 28 1.54 -2.12 10.25
N ILE A 29 0.84 -1.67 9.21
CA ILE A 29 1.10 -0.37 8.60
C ILE A 29 0.15 0.64 9.21
N LEU A 30 0.72 1.64 9.86
CA LEU A 30 -0.01 2.75 10.45
C LEU A 30 -0.33 3.77 9.39
N PHE A 31 -1.59 4.18 9.34
CA PHE A 31 -2.07 5.28 8.52
C PHE A 31 -2.43 6.47 9.39
N ASP A 32 -2.17 7.64 8.85
CA ASP A 32 -2.88 8.84 9.28
C ASP A 32 -4.40 8.62 9.08
N PRO A 33 -5.23 8.85 10.12
CA PRO A 33 -6.66 8.55 10.07
C PRO A 33 -7.40 9.36 9.00
N ASP A 34 -7.04 10.64 8.80
CA ASP A 34 -7.64 11.49 7.76
C ASP A 34 -7.25 11.03 6.34
N LEU A 35 -6.05 10.47 6.17
CA LEU A 35 -5.65 9.85 4.91
C LEU A 35 -6.41 8.55 4.66
N LEU A 36 -6.51 7.66 5.66
CA LEU A 36 -7.24 6.41 5.48
C LEU A 36 -8.73 6.66 5.21
N ALA A 37 -9.33 7.62 5.91
CA ALA A 37 -10.71 8.02 5.67
C ALA A 37 -10.93 8.42 4.20
N ARG A 38 -10.05 9.28 3.65
CA ARG A 38 -10.11 9.70 2.23
C ARG A 38 -9.89 8.55 1.25
N LEU A 39 -9.03 7.59 1.58
CA LEU A 39 -8.87 6.38 0.76
C LEU A 39 -10.15 5.55 0.76
N LEU A 40 -10.79 5.40 1.93
CA LEU A 40 -12.01 4.61 2.10
C LEU A 40 -13.26 5.26 1.50
N GLU A 41 -13.22 6.55 1.13
CA GLU A 41 -14.27 7.19 0.34
C GLU A 41 -14.36 6.65 -1.10
N VAL A 42 -13.27 6.05 -1.61
CA VAL A 42 -13.15 5.59 -3.00
C VAL A 42 -12.89 4.08 -3.08
N LEU A 43 -12.08 3.56 -2.16
CA LEU A 43 -11.64 2.17 -2.13
C LEU A 43 -12.29 1.42 -0.95
N SER A 44 -12.62 0.16 -1.17
CA SER A 44 -13.04 -0.72 -0.10
C SER A 44 -11.84 -1.03 0.82
N PRO A 45 -12.06 -1.38 2.10
CA PRO A 45 -10.99 -1.80 3.01
C PRO A 45 -10.13 -2.93 2.45
N GLN A 46 -10.74 -3.88 1.72
CA GLN A 46 -10.05 -5.00 1.08
C GLN A 46 -9.17 -4.54 -0.09
N GLU A 47 -9.58 -3.50 -0.81
CA GLU A 47 -8.77 -2.93 -1.89
C GLU A 47 -7.55 -2.19 -1.33
N VAL A 48 -7.73 -1.48 -0.20
CA VAL A 48 -6.62 -0.86 0.53
C VAL A 48 -5.67 -1.93 1.06
N GLU A 49 -6.18 -3.01 1.67
CA GLU A 49 -5.36 -4.14 2.12
C GLU A 49 -4.57 -4.76 0.96
N GLY A 50 -5.23 -5.07 -0.15
CA GLY A 50 -4.60 -5.64 -1.33
C GLY A 50 -3.54 -4.72 -1.96
N MET A 51 -3.79 -3.41 -1.95
CA MET A 51 -2.82 -2.40 -2.40
C MET A 51 -1.56 -2.44 -1.52
N VAL A 52 -1.73 -2.40 -0.20
CA VAL A 52 -0.60 -2.41 0.74
C VAL A 52 0.17 -3.73 0.69
N GLN A 53 -0.53 -4.86 0.58
CA GLN A 53 0.07 -6.19 0.42
C GLN A 53 0.92 -6.27 -0.85
N SER A 54 0.43 -5.70 -1.96
CA SER A 54 1.18 -5.68 -3.23
C SER A 54 2.45 -4.83 -3.13
N ILE A 55 2.38 -3.68 -2.43
CA ILE A 55 3.55 -2.84 -2.17
C ILE A 55 4.59 -3.60 -1.34
N ALA A 56 4.17 -4.28 -0.27
CA ALA A 56 5.06 -5.06 0.58
C ALA A 56 5.79 -6.17 -0.20
N LEU A 57 5.06 -6.92 -1.03
CA LEU A 57 5.65 -7.96 -1.88
C LEU A 57 6.62 -7.40 -2.92
N GLY A 58 6.32 -6.23 -3.50
CA GLY A 58 7.22 -5.55 -4.43
C GLY A 58 8.49 -5.02 -3.78
N MET A 59 8.41 -4.59 -2.51
CA MET A 59 9.58 -4.22 -1.71
C MET A 59 10.46 -5.42 -1.36
N GLU A 60 9.86 -6.58 -1.08
CA GLU A 60 10.58 -7.83 -0.83
C GLU A 60 11.22 -8.41 -2.11
N ASN A 61 10.61 -8.13 -3.26
CA ASN A 61 11.04 -8.62 -4.58
C ASN A 61 11.22 -7.46 -5.56
N PRO A 62 12.23 -6.58 -5.34
CA PRO A 62 12.43 -5.41 -6.18
C PRO A 62 12.73 -5.86 -7.61
N THR A 63 11.90 -5.37 -8.55
CA THR A 63 12.06 -5.67 -9.97
C THR A 63 12.55 -4.40 -10.67
N ASP A 64 13.57 -4.52 -11.52
CA ASP A 64 14.07 -3.41 -12.36
C ASP A 64 13.17 -3.12 -13.58
N ALA A 65 11.99 -3.76 -13.63
CA ALA A 65 11.06 -3.61 -14.74
C ALA A 65 10.42 -2.20 -14.71
N PRO A 66 10.18 -1.58 -15.87
CA PRO A 66 9.55 -0.28 -15.94
C PRO A 66 8.15 -0.32 -15.31
N VAL A 67 7.89 0.61 -14.38
CA VAL A 67 6.63 0.76 -13.61
C VAL A 67 5.41 0.89 -14.53
N CYS A 68 5.63 1.43 -15.74
CA CYS A 68 4.60 1.61 -16.75
C CYS A 68 5.09 0.98 -18.06
N VAL A 69 4.56 -0.19 -18.40
CA VAL A 69 4.66 -0.68 -19.78
C VAL A 69 3.49 -0.08 -20.57
N GLN A 70 3.80 0.72 -21.57
CA GLN A 70 2.80 1.13 -22.55
C GLN A 70 2.29 -0.16 -23.18
N ARG A 71 1.03 -0.55 -22.90
CA ARG A 71 0.41 -1.63 -23.65
C ARG A 71 0.32 -1.12 -25.08
N ASP A 72 1.22 -1.60 -25.94
CA ASP A 72 1.06 -1.45 -27.37
C ASP A 72 -0.29 -2.11 -27.66
N SER A 73 -1.31 -1.29 -27.88
CA SER A 73 -2.62 -1.76 -28.27
C SER A 73 -2.41 -2.26 -29.69
N ASP A 74 -2.06 -3.55 -29.79
CA ASP A 74 -1.90 -4.26 -31.04
C ASP A 74 -3.11 -3.91 -31.91
N LYS A 75 -2.83 -3.14 -32.94
CA LYS A 75 -3.78 -2.80 -33.98
C LYS A 75 -4.01 -4.09 -34.75
N THR A 76 -4.87 -4.95 -34.20
CA THR A 76 -5.40 -6.12 -34.90
C THR A 76 -6.10 -5.59 -36.15
N THR A 77 -5.35 -5.63 -37.25
CA THR A 77 -5.83 -5.35 -38.59
C THR A 77 -6.59 -6.61 -38.97
N LEU A 78 -7.92 -6.58 -38.87
CA LEU A 78 -8.75 -7.67 -39.37
C LEU A 78 -8.54 -7.81 -40.89
N PRO A 79 -8.43 -9.05 -41.42
CA PRO A 79 -8.53 -9.30 -42.84
C PRO A 79 -9.94 -9.06 -43.38
#